data_AF-D0NFJ2-F1
#
_entry.id   AF-D0NFJ2-F1
#
_cell.length_a   1.000
_cell.length_b   1.000
_cell.length_c   1.000
_cell.angle_alpha   90.00
_cell.angle_beta   90.00
_cell.angle_gamma   90.00
#
_symmetry.space_group_name_H-M   'P 1'
#
loop_
_entity.id
_entity.type
_entity.pdbx_description
1 polymer ?
#
loop_
_entity_poly.entity_id
_entity_poly.type
_entity_poly.pdbx_seq_one_letter_code
_entity_poly.pdbx_strand_id
1 'polypeptide(L)'
;MDPTQRLQVVFDEDGHKLVELPTGGRVAVPYDPLYEAERAAAEAARAIDPPDELRCKYKSTRCMNLRANKRNGELHNFCQMHRERANQNQRNSEQRKRSNKQQPRSRRIPTDHTPNPPTTN
;
A
#
# COMPACT_ATOMS: atom_id res chain seq x y z
N MET A 1 -17.41 -28.49 -25.65
CA MET A 1 -16.06 -28.98 -25.32
C MET A 1 -15.17 -27.77 -25.46
N ASP A 2 -14.79 -27.13 -24.37
CA ASP A 2 -13.88 -25.99 -24.38
C ASP A 2 -12.47 -26.53 -24.21
N PRO A 3 -11.72 -26.76 -25.30
CA PRO A 3 -10.34 -27.14 -25.14
C PRO A 3 -9.63 -25.86 -24.74
N THR A 4 -9.06 -25.86 -23.53
CA THR A 4 -8.12 -24.86 -23.07
C THR A 4 -7.19 -24.53 -24.24
N GLN A 5 -7.33 -23.33 -24.82
CA GLN A 5 -6.59 -22.87 -26.01
C GLN A 5 -5.13 -22.79 -25.63
N ARG A 6 -4.43 -23.91 -25.77
CA ARG A 6 -3.07 -24.09 -25.34
C ARG A 6 -2.18 -23.52 -26.45
N LEU A 7 -1.84 -22.23 -26.35
CA LEU A 7 -0.85 -21.60 -27.22
C LEU A 7 0.46 -22.40 -27.12
N GLN A 8 0.84 -23.07 -28.20
CA GLN A 8 2.16 -23.68 -28.31
C GLN A 8 3.17 -22.58 -28.63
N VAL A 9 4.26 -22.56 -27.86
CA VAL A 9 5.35 -21.60 -27.99
C VAL A 9 6.57 -22.38 -28.45
N VAL A 10 7.05 -22.05 -29.64
CA VAL A 10 8.28 -22.62 -30.22
C VAL A 10 9.27 -21.48 -30.43
N PHE A 11 10.56 -21.76 -30.31
CA PHE A 11 11.63 -20.81 -30.62
C PHE A 11 12.30 -21.24 -31.92
N ASP A 12 12.48 -20.31 -32.85
CA ASP A 12 13.24 -20.55 -34.09
C ASP A 12 14.75 -20.44 -33.85
N GLU A 13 15.55 -20.90 -34.81
CA GLU A 13 17.02 -20.84 -34.78
C GLU A 13 17.57 -19.40 -34.67
N ASP A 14 16.78 -18.41 -35.09
CA ASP A 14 17.06 -16.97 -34.93
C ASP A 14 16.60 -16.38 -33.59
N GLY A 15 16.05 -17.19 -32.68
CA GLY A 15 15.59 -16.79 -31.34
C GLY A 15 14.18 -16.19 -31.29
N HIS A 16 13.50 -16.03 -32.42
CA HIS A 16 12.12 -15.53 -32.46
C HIS A 16 11.13 -16.48 -31.78
N LYS A 17 10.20 -15.91 -31.01
CA LYS A 17 9.15 -16.67 -30.33
C LYS A 17 7.96 -16.82 -31.28
N LEU A 18 7.75 -18.01 -31.83
CA LEU A 18 6.58 -18.33 -32.63
C LEU A 18 5.39 -18.67 -31.73
N VAL A 19 4.29 -17.96 -31.95
CA VAL A 19 3.01 -18.24 -31.31
C VAL A 19 2.04 -18.78 -32.38
N GLU A 20 1.55 -19.99 -32.18
CA GLU A 20 0.51 -20.61 -33.01
C GLU A 20 -0.88 -20.17 -32.52
N LEU A 21 -1.63 -19.53 -33.41
CA LEU A 21 -3.00 -19.10 -33.14
C LEU A 21 -3.98 -20.26 -33.36
N PRO A 22 -5.13 -20.26 -32.68
CA PRO A 22 -6.20 -21.25 -32.89
C PRO A 22 -6.72 -21.32 -34.33
N THR A 23 -6.52 -20.25 -35.11
CA THR A 23 -6.89 -20.13 -36.52
C THR A 23 -5.86 -20.72 -37.49
N GLY A 24 -4.80 -21.35 -36.98
CA GLY A 24 -3.75 -22.02 -37.78
C GLY A 24 -2.65 -21.09 -38.30
N GLY A 25 -2.67 -19.80 -37.96
CA GLY A 25 -1.61 -18.85 -38.27
C GLY A 25 -0.45 -18.89 -37.27
N ARG A 26 0.77 -18.63 -37.73
CA ARG A 26 1.97 -18.45 -36.88
C ARG A 26 2.39 -16.99 -36.88
N VAL A 27 2.62 -16.43 -35.70
CA VAL A 27 3.13 -15.07 -35.53
C VAL A 27 4.51 -15.13 -34.86
N ALA A 28 5.51 -14.56 -35.51
CA ALA A 28 6.84 -14.37 -34.94
C ALA A 28 6.86 -13.10 -34.09
N VAL A 29 7.11 -13.26 -32.80
CA VAL A 29 7.35 -12.14 -31.89
C VAL A 29 8.86 -11.98 -31.72
N PRO A 30 9.40 -10.77 -31.96
CA PRO A 30 10.81 -10.48 -31.68
C PRO A 30 11.15 -10.81 -30.22
N TYR A 31 12.07 -11.75 -30.01
CA TYR A 31 12.64 -12.01 -28.71
C TYR A 31 13.80 -11.05 -28.52
N ASP A 32 13.60 -10.01 -27.73
CA ASP A 32 14.67 -9.13 -27.29
C ASP A 32 15.12 -9.57 -25.88
N PRO A 33 16.31 -10.17 -25.73
CA PRO A 33 16.82 -10.63 -24.46
C PRO A 33 16.93 -9.52 -23.40
N LEU A 34 17.16 -8.27 -23.83
CA LEU A 34 17.24 -7.14 -22.91
C LEU A 34 15.87 -6.78 -22.36
N TYR A 35 14.85 -6.77 -23.21
CA TYR A 35 13.47 -6.51 -22.79
C TYR A 35 12.94 -7.56 -21.81
N GLU A 36 13.23 -8.84 -22.07
CA GLU A 36 12.84 -9.91 -21.16
C GLU A 36 13.59 -9.84 -19.81
N ALA A 37 14.89 -9.50 -19.84
CA ALA A 37 15.68 -9.29 -18.63
C ALA A 37 15.18 -8.09 -17.81
N GLU A 38 14.81 -6.98 -18.45
CA GLU A 38 14.20 -5.81 -17.79
C GLU A 38 12.86 -6.16 -17.15
N ARG A 39 12.00 -6.91 -17.86
CA ARG A 39 10.73 -7.40 -17.34
C ARG A 39 10.94 -8.32 -16.13
N ALA A 40 11.85 -9.28 -16.23
CA ALA A 40 12.18 -10.20 -15.13
C ALA A 40 12.76 -9.46 -13.91
N ALA A 41 13.61 -8.46 -14.12
CA ALA A 41 14.14 -7.61 -13.05
C ALA A 41 13.03 -6.78 -12.37
N ALA A 42 12.08 -6.25 -13.14
CA ALA A 42 10.92 -5.54 -12.61
C ALA A 42 9.98 -6.49 -11.81
N GLU A 43 9.77 -7.71 -12.28
CA GLU A 43 9.01 -8.74 -11.55
C GLU A 43 9.71 -9.15 -10.24
N ALA A 44 11.02 -9.36 -10.28
CA ALA A 44 11.83 -9.64 -9.10
C ALA A 44 11.78 -8.48 -8.08
N ALA A 45 11.88 -7.23 -8.55
CA ALA A 45 11.73 -6.05 -7.70
C ALA A 45 10.35 -6.00 -7.02
N ARG A 46 9.28 -6.34 -7.75
CA ARG A 46 7.92 -6.44 -7.20
C ARG A 46 7.76 -7.61 -6.21
N ALA A 47 8.54 -8.68 -6.33
CA ALA A 47 8.50 -9.80 -5.40
C ALA A 47 9.22 -9.51 -4.07
N ILE A 48 10.23 -8.63 -4.07
CA ILE A 48 10.94 -8.19 -2.85
C ILE A 48 10.02 -7.33 -1.98
N ASP A 49 9.10 -6.61 -2.61
CA ASP A 49 8.12 -5.79 -1.92
C ASP A 49 7.06 -6.67 -1.23
N PRO A 50 6.98 -6.75 0.12
CA PRO A 50 5.92 -7.50 0.77
C PRO A 50 4.55 -7.03 0.27
N PRO A 51 3.56 -7.93 0.15
CA PRO A 51 2.20 -7.59 -0.22
C PRO A 51 1.71 -6.40 0.61
N ASP A 52 1.01 -5.44 0.00
CA ASP A 52 0.44 -4.27 0.70
C ASP A 52 -0.38 -4.68 1.94
N GLU A 53 -1.00 -5.86 1.87
CA GLU A 53 -1.74 -6.50 2.96
C GLU A 53 -0.91 -6.82 4.20
N LEU A 54 0.40 -7.01 4.07
CA LEU A 54 1.31 -7.26 5.19
C LEU A 54 2.02 -5.99 5.66
N ARG A 55 1.85 -4.86 4.97
CA ARG A 55 2.52 -3.60 5.30
C ARG A 55 1.74 -2.73 6.27
N CYS A 56 2.48 -1.93 7.02
CA CYS A 56 1.93 -0.94 7.93
C CYS A 56 1.10 0.13 7.20
N LYS A 57 -0.18 0.29 7.60
CA LYS A 57 -1.14 1.23 7.02
C LYS A 57 -1.01 2.68 7.56
N TYR A 58 0.21 3.17 7.78
CA TYR A 58 0.42 4.51 8.32
C TYR A 58 0.21 5.61 7.26
N LYS A 59 -0.58 6.65 7.58
CA LYS A 59 -1.15 7.60 6.60
C LYS A 59 -0.18 8.68 6.09
N SER A 60 0.89 9.00 6.83
CA SER A 60 1.74 10.15 6.52
C SER A 60 2.93 9.85 5.60
N THR A 61 3.34 8.58 5.49
CA THR A 61 4.45 8.14 4.64
C THR A 61 4.34 6.63 4.44
N ARG A 62 4.52 6.14 3.21
CA ARG A 62 4.42 4.70 2.90
C ARG A 62 5.46 3.95 3.73
N CYS A 63 5.01 3.13 4.67
CA CYS A 63 5.88 2.42 5.60
C CYS A 63 6.21 1.04 5.03
N MET A 64 7.49 0.75 4.85
CA MET A 64 7.93 -0.55 4.31
C MET A 64 7.92 -1.68 5.35
N ASN A 65 7.71 -1.35 6.62
CA ASN A 65 7.71 -2.34 7.71
C ASN A 65 6.45 -3.21 7.69
N LEU A 66 6.62 -4.46 8.08
CA LEU A 66 5.52 -5.42 8.24
C LEU A 66 4.61 -5.04 9.41
N ARG A 67 3.35 -5.46 9.32
CA ARG A 67 2.36 -5.38 10.40
C ARG A 67 2.84 -6.22 11.59
N ALA A 68 2.73 -5.66 12.79
CA ALA A 68 3.06 -6.40 14.00
C ALA A 68 1.96 -7.41 14.33
N ASN A 69 2.31 -8.57 14.86
CA ASN A 69 1.34 -9.53 15.36
C ASN A 69 0.83 -9.12 16.76
N LYS A 70 -0.47 -9.29 16.99
CA LYS A 70 -1.08 -9.31 18.32
C LYS A 70 -0.77 -10.65 19.01
N ARG A 71 -0.98 -10.72 20.33
CA ARG A 71 -0.85 -11.98 21.10
C ARG A 71 -1.84 -13.08 20.66
N ASN A 72 -2.96 -12.70 20.06
CA ASN A 72 -3.96 -13.62 19.52
C ASN A 72 -3.61 -14.12 18.10
N GLY A 73 -2.46 -13.73 17.54
CA GLY A 73 -2.02 -14.10 16.19
C GLY A 73 -2.52 -13.18 15.07
N GLU A 74 -3.48 -12.29 15.33
CA GLU A 74 -4.01 -11.35 14.33
C GLU A 74 -3.03 -10.20 14.05
N LEU A 75 -2.95 -9.72 12.81
CA LEU A 75 -2.08 -8.60 12.44
C LEU A 75 -2.66 -7.26 12.91
N HIS A 76 -1.83 -6.44 13.54
CA HIS A 76 -2.13 -5.03 13.76
C HIS A 76 -2.17 -4.26 12.43
N ASN A 77 -2.88 -3.13 12.40
CA ASN A 77 -2.86 -2.22 11.25
C ASN A 77 -1.49 -1.52 11.06
N PHE A 78 -0.66 -1.48 12.10
CA PHE A 78 0.62 -0.78 12.11
C PHE A 78 1.78 -1.73 12.39
N CYS A 79 2.98 -1.33 11.96
CA CYS A 79 4.22 -1.97 12.39
C CYS A 79 4.52 -1.66 13.86
N GLN A 80 5.49 -2.38 14.43
CA GLN A 80 5.91 -2.21 15.83
C GLN A 80 6.31 -0.75 16.14
N MET A 81 7.14 -0.15 15.29
CA MET A 81 7.58 1.25 15.44
C MET A 81 6.40 2.22 15.51
N HIS A 82 5.42 2.10 14.62
CA HIS A 82 4.26 3.00 14.62
C HIS A 82 3.30 2.73 15.77
N ARG A 83 3.18 1.48 16.24
CA ARG A 83 2.40 1.13 17.44
C ARG A 83 3.00 1.81 18.68
N GLU A 84 4.31 1.80 18.82
CA GLU A 84 5.01 2.45 19.94
C GLU A 84 4.85 3.98 19.89
N ARG A 85 5.00 4.59 18.71
CA ARG A 85 4.74 6.02 18.51
C ARG A 85 3.30 6.40 18.86
N ALA A 86 2.33 5.59 18.45
CA ALA A 86 0.93 5.80 18.80
C ALA A 86 0.71 5.75 20.33
N ASN A 87 1.33 4.79 21.02
CA ASN A 87 1.26 4.69 22.48
C ASN A 87 1.91 5.90 23.18
N GLN A 88 3.05 6.37 22.68
CA GLN A 88 3.71 7.58 23.20
C GLN A 88 2.83 8.82 22.99
N ASN A 89 2.22 8.96 21.81
CA ASN A 89 1.33 10.07 21.50
C ASN A 89 0.08 10.05 22.39
N GLN A 90 -0.50 8.86 22.64
CA GLN A 90 -1.59 8.69 23.59
C GLN A 90 -1.18 9.14 25.00
N ARG A 91 -0.03 8.67 25.52
CA ARG A 91 0.48 9.07 26.85
C ARG A 91 0.69 10.58 26.97
N ASN A 92 1.30 11.20 25.96
CA ASN A 92 1.52 12.65 25.93
C ASN A 92 0.18 13.42 25.87
N SER A 93 -0.78 12.96 25.07
CA SER A 93 -2.12 13.57 25.01
C SER A 93 -2.83 13.49 26.35
N GLU A 94 -2.81 12.33 27.01
CA GLU A 94 -3.39 12.15 28.34
C GLU A 94 -2.69 12.99 29.40
N GLN A 95 -1.36 13.12 29.35
CA GLN A 95 -0.60 13.98 30.23
C GLN A 95 -1.00 15.45 30.05
N ARG A 96 -1.09 15.94 28.80
CA ARG A 96 -1.57 17.30 28.50
C ARG A 96 -3.00 17.53 29.00
N LYS A 97 -3.90 16.55 28.82
CA LYS A 97 -5.27 16.63 29.34
C LYS A 97 -5.29 16.74 30.86
N ARG A 98 -4.47 15.96 31.58
CA ARG A 98 -4.34 15.99 33.04
C ARG A 98 -3.78 17.33 33.52
N SER A 99 -2.70 17.81 32.92
CA SER A 99 -2.12 19.13 33.24
C SER A 99 -3.11 20.27 33.00
N ASN A 100 -3.90 20.21 31.93
CA ASN A 100 -4.93 21.20 31.63
C ASN A 100 -6.18 21.08 32.53
N LYS A 101 -6.44 19.92 33.14
CA LYS A 101 -7.51 19.73 34.14
C LYS A 101 -7.09 20.20 35.54
N GLN A 102 -5.79 20.15 35.85
CA GLN A 102 -5.21 20.59 37.13
C GLN A 102 -4.90 22.09 37.16
N GLN A 103 -4.88 22.77 36.00
CA GLN A 103 -4.94 24.23 35.97
C GLN A 103 -6.36 24.66 36.41
N PRO A 104 -6.53 25.40 37.52
CA PRO A 104 -7.83 25.98 37.84
C PRO A 104 -8.27 26.83 36.64
N ARG A 105 -9.57 26.80 36.33
CA ARG A 105 -10.25 27.40 35.16
C ARG A 105 -10.12 28.94 35.07
N SER A 106 -8.96 29.54 35.31
CA SER A 106 -8.71 30.93 34.95
C SER A 106 -8.28 30.95 33.48
N ARG A 107 -9.11 31.55 32.62
CA ARG A 107 -8.84 31.84 31.19
C ARG A 107 -8.91 30.68 30.20
N ARG A 108 -10.09 30.09 30.04
CA ARG A 108 -10.57 29.74 28.69
C ARG A 108 -11.95 30.34 28.53
N ILE A 109 -12.01 31.55 27.99
CA ILE A 109 -13.22 32.11 27.40
C ILE A 109 -13.44 31.32 26.10
N PRO A 110 -14.49 30.51 25.96
CA PRO A 110 -14.87 29.98 24.67
C PRO A 110 -15.45 31.17 23.88
N THR A 111 -14.70 31.71 22.93
CA THR A 111 -15.26 32.63 21.94
C THR A 111 -16.02 31.79 20.91
N ASP A 112 -17.21 31.35 21.31
CA ASP A 112 -18.25 30.89 20.38
C ASP A 112 -19.16 32.10 20.13
N HIS A 113 -18.90 32.81 19.03
CA HIS A 113 -19.82 33.77 18.42
C HIS A 113 -19.28 34.20 17.05
N THR A 114 -19.53 33.39 16.03
CA THR A 114 -19.67 33.88 14.67
C THR A 114 -21.17 33.94 14.35
N PRO A 115 -21.85 35.09 14.52
CA PRO A 115 -23.17 35.25 13.92
C PRO A 115 -23.02 35.24 12.40
N ASN A 116 -23.76 34.33 11.75
CA ASN A 116 -23.93 34.31 10.30
C ASN A 116 -24.44 35.67 9.79
N PRO A 117 -24.05 36.11 8.58
CA PRO A 117 -24.65 37.29 7.96
C PRO A 117 -26.09 36.99 7.50
N PRO A 118 -27.04 37.94 7.61
CA PRO A 118 -28.38 37.76 7.07
C PRO A 118 -28.35 37.77 5.53
N THR A 119 -28.94 36.74 4.93
CA THR A 119 -29.25 36.69 3.49
C THR A 119 -30.33 37.74 3.21
N THR A 120 -30.00 38.74 2.40
CA THR A 120 -30.99 39.71 1.89
C THR A 120 -31.66 39.14 0.65
N ASN A 121 -32.99 39.24 0.58
CA ASN A 121 -33.79 39.01 -0.63
C ASN A 121 -33.62 40.17 -1.61
#